data_AF-A0A8H3EPA3-F1
#
_entry.id   AF-A0A8H3EPA3-F1
#
_cell.length_a   1.000
_cell.length_b   1.000
_cell.length_c   1.000
_cell.angle_alpha   90.00
_cell.angle_beta   90.00
_cell.angle_gamma   90.00
#
_symmetry.space_group_name_H-M   'P 1'
#
loop_
_entity.id
_entity.type
_entity.pdbx_description
1 polymer ?
#
loop_
_entity_poly.entity_id
_entity_poly.type
_entity_poly.pdbx_seq_one_letter_code
_entity_poly.pdbx_strand_id
1 'polypeptide(L)'
;MPSPHQYVKKAASVLHTNGNLLAFNPSITQIISIVETVKHLGLPLVLDSCLELGLNVSGGKDWDVRTVIPRALTSKTKDPMREHDASGDADRGLDDCAAAESAEESTAGRQSTNSRSSQRKGNRL
;
A
#
# COMPACT_ATOMS: atom_id res chain seq x y z
N MET A 1 0.95 12.03 -7.48
CA MET A 1 -0.50 11.79 -7.73
C MET A 1 -1.13 11.24 -6.46
N PRO A 2 -2.36 11.62 -6.06
CA PRO A 2 -3.06 10.94 -4.97
C PRO A 2 -3.45 9.52 -5.41
N SER A 3 -3.18 8.52 -4.58
CA SER A 3 -3.53 7.09 -4.79
C SER A 3 -3.02 6.45 -6.11
N PRO A 4 -1.70 6.40 -6.34
CA PRO A 4 -1.13 5.88 -7.58
C PRO A 4 -1.35 4.38 -7.81
N HIS A 5 -1.50 3.60 -6.75
CA HIS A 5 -1.76 2.16 -6.80
C HIS A 5 -3.01 1.80 -7.63
N GLN A 6 -4.05 2.63 -7.64
CA GLN A 6 -5.29 2.36 -8.39
C GLN A 6 -5.11 2.38 -9.91
N TYR A 7 -4.13 3.13 -10.41
CA TYR A 7 -3.94 3.36 -11.84
C TYR A 7 -2.87 2.45 -12.46
N VAL A 8 -2.07 1.79 -11.64
CA VAL A 8 -0.94 0.95 -12.07
C VAL A 8 -1.38 -0.18 -13.00
N LYS A 9 -2.52 -0.83 -12.72
CA LYS A 9 -3.06 -1.88 -13.60
C LYS A 9 -3.40 -1.35 -15.00
N LYS A 10 -4.03 -0.17 -15.06
CA LYS A 10 -4.37 0.46 -16.34
C LYS A 10 -3.12 0.90 -17.08
N ALA A 11 -2.16 1.52 -16.37
CA ALA A 11 -0.87 1.90 -16.94
C ALA A 11 -0.12 0.69 -17.52
N ALA A 12 -0.12 -0.44 -16.81
CA ALA A 12 0.50 -1.68 -17.28
C ALA A 12 -0.14 -2.21 -18.57
N SER A 13 -1.46 -2.08 -18.74
CA SER A 13 -2.19 -2.57 -19.93
C SER A 13 -1.92 -1.78 -21.21
N VAL A 14 -1.52 -0.51 -21.08
CA VAL A 14 -1.25 0.38 -22.23
C VAL A 14 0.24 0.55 -22.51
N LEU A 15 1.09 -0.06 -21.69
CA LEU A 15 2.52 0.03 -21.83
C LEU A 15 2.98 -0.84 -23.01
N HIS A 16 3.91 -0.32 -23.81
CA HIS A 16 4.58 -1.13 -24.83
C HIS A 16 5.37 -2.27 -24.17
N THR A 17 5.64 -3.33 -24.93
CA THR A 17 6.53 -4.41 -24.47
C THR A 17 7.88 -3.83 -24.07
N ASN A 18 8.34 -4.15 -22.85
CA ASN A 18 9.56 -3.58 -22.26
C ASN A 18 9.53 -2.06 -22.05
N GLY A 19 8.35 -1.45 -21.93
CA GLY A 19 8.23 -0.04 -21.58
C GLY A 19 8.56 0.22 -20.10
N ASN A 20 8.95 1.46 -19.81
CA ASN A 20 9.22 1.92 -18.45
C ASN A 20 8.06 2.75 -17.92
N LEU A 21 7.67 2.50 -16.66
CA LEU A 21 6.66 3.28 -15.95
C LEU A 21 7.32 4.14 -14.87
N LEU A 22 7.27 5.46 -15.03
CA LEU A 22 7.74 6.42 -14.03
C LEU A 22 6.56 6.97 -13.23
N ALA A 23 6.64 6.92 -11.90
CA ALA A 23 5.60 7.42 -11.01
C ALA A 23 6.17 8.43 -10.00
N PHE A 24 5.62 9.66 -9.99
CA PHE A 24 5.98 10.68 -9.01
C PHE A 24 5.16 10.51 -7.72
N ASN A 25 5.87 10.11 -6.66
CA ASN A 25 5.30 9.78 -5.35
C ASN A 25 5.84 10.74 -4.28
N PRO A 26 5.00 11.59 -3.67
CA PRO A 26 5.44 12.47 -2.57
C PRO A 26 5.76 11.73 -1.25
N SER A 27 5.44 10.44 -1.12
CA SER A 27 5.72 9.66 0.09
C SER A 27 6.18 8.23 -0.23
N ILE A 28 7.11 7.72 0.59
CA ILE A 28 7.62 6.34 0.48
C ILE A 28 6.52 5.29 0.66
N THR A 29 5.52 5.57 1.49
CA THR A 29 4.38 4.65 1.70
C THR A 29 3.60 4.44 0.39
N GLN A 30 3.49 5.46 -0.46
CA GLN A 30 2.79 5.33 -1.75
C GLN A 30 3.56 4.46 -2.73
N ILE A 31 4.89 4.52 -2.70
CA ILE A 31 5.76 3.65 -3.49
C ILE A 31 5.54 2.19 -3.05
N ILE A 32 5.52 1.94 -1.74
CA ILE A 32 5.27 0.60 -1.19
C ILE A 32 3.89 0.07 -1.63
N SER A 33 2.83 0.88 -1.54
CA SER A 33 1.49 0.46 -1.97
C SER A 33 1.43 0.09 -3.46
N ILE A 34 2.17 0.79 -4.33
CA ILE A 34 2.29 0.42 -5.75
C ILE A 34 2.96 -0.95 -5.89
N VAL A 35 4.11 -1.14 -5.24
CA VAL A 35 4.88 -2.38 -5.32
C VAL A 35 4.07 -3.57 -4.81
N GLU A 36 3.34 -3.41 -3.70
CA GLU A 36 2.44 -4.42 -3.17
C GLU A 36 1.30 -4.74 -4.14
N THR A 37 0.70 -3.71 -4.75
CA THR A 37 -0.38 -3.89 -5.74
C THR A 37 0.12 -4.64 -6.98
N VAL A 38 1.33 -4.32 -7.47
CA VAL A 38 1.97 -5.03 -8.59
C VAL A 38 2.16 -6.50 -8.27
N LYS A 39 2.68 -6.81 -7.07
CA LYS A 39 2.87 -8.19 -6.61
C LYS A 39 1.54 -8.93 -6.45
N HIS A 40 0.55 -8.30 -5.83
CA HIS A 40 -0.75 -8.90 -5.57
C HIS A 40 -1.52 -9.21 -6.87
N LEU A 41 -1.45 -8.31 -7.85
CA LEU A 41 -2.11 -8.47 -9.15
C LEU A 41 -1.29 -9.28 -10.16
N GLY A 42 -0.06 -9.69 -9.82
CA GLY A 42 0.82 -10.43 -10.73
C GLY A 42 1.17 -9.66 -12.01
N LEU A 43 1.32 -8.32 -11.93
CA LEU A 43 1.62 -7.51 -13.11
C LEU A 43 3.09 -7.71 -13.55
N PRO A 44 3.39 -7.66 -14.86
CA PRO A 44 4.74 -7.82 -15.39
C PRO A 44 5.57 -6.53 -15.23
N LEU A 45 5.55 -5.95 -14.03
CA LEU A 45 6.29 -4.74 -13.67
C LEU A 45 7.24 -5.08 -12.52
N VAL A 46 8.45 -4.52 -12.57
CA VAL A 46 9.44 -4.60 -11.50
C VAL A 46 9.86 -3.19 -11.09
N LEU A 47 10.08 -2.97 -9.80
CA LEU A 47 10.66 -1.72 -9.32
C LEU A 47 12.17 -1.76 -9.60
N ASP A 48 12.62 -0.94 -10.56
CA ASP A 48 14.02 -0.87 -10.97
C ASP A 48 14.82 0.14 -10.11
N SER A 49 14.40 1.41 -10.11
CA SER A 49 15.06 2.48 -9.35
C SER A 49 14.04 3.36 -8.62
N CYS A 50 14.39 3.83 -7.42
CA CYS A 50 13.65 4.87 -6.72
C CYS A 50 14.57 6.09 -6.50
N LEU A 51 14.21 7.22 -7.09
CA LEU A 51 15.01 8.44 -7.08
C LEU A 51 14.31 9.53 -6.28
N GLU A 52 15.03 10.16 -5.35
CA GLU A 52 14.58 11.39 -4.72
C GLU A 52 15.21 12.60 -5.43
N LEU A 53 14.35 13.46 -5.97
CA LEU A 53 14.77 14.71 -6.62
C LEU A 53 14.80 15.84 -5.58
N GLY A 54 15.98 16.14 -5.05
CA GLY A 54 16.20 17.25 -4.12
C GLY A 54 16.44 18.57 -4.84
N LEU A 55 16.04 19.69 -4.21
CA LEU A 55 16.19 21.06 -4.77
C LEU A 55 17.64 21.47 -5.06
N ASN A 56 18.62 20.84 -4.41
CA ASN A 56 20.05 21.20 -4.48
C ASN A 56 20.97 20.05 -4.95
N VAL A 57 20.41 18.94 -5.44
CA VAL A 57 21.22 17.76 -5.84
C VAL A 57 21.03 17.55 -7.34
N SER A 58 22.03 17.91 -8.15
CA SER A 58 22.04 17.63 -9.58
C SER A 58 22.25 16.14 -9.81
N GLY A 59 21.17 15.37 -9.90
CA GLY A 59 21.20 13.92 -10.12
C GLY A 59 20.29 13.11 -9.20
N GLY A 60 19.73 13.71 -8.16
CA GLY A 60 18.90 13.01 -7.19
C GLY A 60 19.67 12.00 -6.33
N LYS A 61 18.96 11.40 -5.37
CA LYS A 61 19.49 10.32 -4.52
C LYS A 61 18.79 9.00 -4.83
N ASP A 62 19.58 7.97 -5.08
CA ASP A 62 19.09 6.60 -5.28
C ASP A 62 18.69 5.98 -3.94
N TRP A 63 17.53 5.34 -3.91
CA TRP A 63 16.97 4.64 -2.77
C TRP A 63 16.73 3.17 -3.11
N ASP A 64 17.21 2.28 -2.24
CA ASP A 64 16.87 0.85 -2.28
C ASP A 64 15.61 0.60 -1.45
N VAL A 65 14.49 0.31 -2.12
CA VAL A 65 13.19 0.10 -1.48
C VAL A 65 12.87 -1.39 -1.47
N ARG A 66 12.83 -1.97 -0.27
CA ARG A 66 12.52 -3.40 -0.08
C ARG A 66 11.43 -3.61 0.96
N THR A 67 10.55 -4.55 0.68
CA THR A 67 9.62 -5.08 1.69
C THR A 67 10.41 -5.96 2.64
N VAL A 68 10.37 -5.65 3.94
CA VAL A 68 11.02 -6.44 4.99
C VAL A 68 9.97 -6.98 5.94
N ILE A 69 10.19 -8.20 6.45
CA ILE A 69 9.36 -8.78 7.50
C ILE A 69 10.10 -8.52 8.83
N PRO A 70 9.54 -7.71 9.74
CA PRO A 70 10.13 -7.49 11.05
C PRO A 70 10.36 -8.80 11.80
N ARG A 71 11.51 -8.93 12.45
CA ARG A 71 11.89 -10.14 13.21
C ARG A 71 10.89 -10.50 14.32
N ALA A 72 10.22 -9.51 14.90
CA ALA A 72 9.17 -9.72 15.90
C ALA A 72 7.95 -10.49 15.35
N LEU A 73 7.72 -10.47 14.04
CA LEU A 73 6.63 -11.20 13.39
C LEU A 73 7.02 -12.63 12.99
N THR A 74 8.31 -12.95 12.97
CA THR A 74 8.84 -14.27 12.55
C THR A 74 9.17 -15.19 13.72
N SER A 75 9.10 -14.72 14.97
CA SER A 75 9.46 -15.52 16.16
C SER A 75 8.39 -16.50 16.64
N LYS A 76 7.24 -16.61 15.95
CA LYS A 76 6.11 -17.47 16.37
C LYS A 76 6.00 -18.81 15.65
N THR A 77 6.89 -19.14 14.72
CA THR A 77 6.84 -20.43 14.00
C THR A 77 8.24 -21.05 13.91
N LYS A 78 8.73 -21.56 15.04
CA LYS A 78 9.81 -22.56 15.07
C LYS A 78 9.46 -23.64 16.09
N ASP A 79 8.55 -24.53 15.70
CA ASP A 79 8.50 -25.88 16.27
C ASP A 79 9.34 -26.80 15.38
N PRO A 80 10.46 -27.37 15.88
CA PRO A 80 11.18 -28.44 15.19
C PRO A 80 10.73 -29.80 15.74
N MET A 81 9.69 -30.41 15.17
CA MET A 81 9.35 -31.83 15.38
C MET A 81 8.25 -32.21 14.36
N ARG A 82 8.26 -33.29 13.58
CA ARG A 82 9.01 -34.55 13.52
C ARG A 82 8.73 -35.13 12.12
N GLU A 83 9.70 -35.75 11.46
CA GLU A 83 9.42 -36.62 10.30
C GLU A 83 8.53 -37.78 10.76
N HIS A 84 7.42 -38.00 10.05
CA HIS A 84 6.67 -39.25 10.11
C HIS A 84 6.09 -39.54 8.73
N ASP A 85 6.70 -40.52 8.06
CA ASP A 85 6.10 -41.25 6.95
C ASP A 85 4.74 -41.80 7.36
N ALA A 86 3.70 -41.53 6.56
CA ALA A 86 2.51 -42.36 6.46
C ALA A 86 1.72 -41.99 5.20
N SER A 87 1.76 -42.88 4.22
CA SER A 87 0.86 -42.96 3.09
C SER A 87 -0.61 -42.94 3.54
N GLY A 88 -1.46 -42.19 2.84
CA GLY A 88 -2.90 -42.12 3.10
C GLY A 88 -3.65 -41.32 2.03
N ASP A 89 -4.07 -42.03 0.99
CA ASP A 89 -5.06 -41.62 0.00
C ASP A 89 -6.41 -41.34 0.67
N ALA A 90 -6.97 -40.14 0.49
CA ALA A 90 -8.39 -39.82 0.70
C ALA A 90 -8.76 -38.45 0.10
N ASP A 91 -9.25 -38.53 -1.12
CA ASP A 91 -10.23 -37.65 -1.77
C ASP A 91 -11.24 -37.01 -0.79
N ARG A 92 -11.31 -35.67 -0.75
CA ARG A 92 -12.51 -34.87 -0.41
C ARG A 92 -12.43 -33.50 -1.09
N GLY A 93 -13.34 -33.26 -2.02
CA GLY A 93 -13.43 -32.04 -2.83
C GLY A 93 -14.15 -30.85 -2.19
N LEU A 94 -14.22 -29.79 -3.01
CA LEU A 94 -15.03 -28.56 -2.93
C LEU A 94 -14.67 -27.65 -1.73
N ASP A 95 -14.45 -26.33 -1.84
CA ASP A 95 -15.16 -25.30 -2.61
C ASP A 95 -14.25 -24.11 -3.02
N ASP A 96 -14.67 -23.43 -4.08
CA ASP A 96 -14.17 -22.16 -4.61
C ASP A 96 -14.66 -20.94 -3.78
N CYS A 97 -14.03 -19.79 -4.04
CA CYS A 97 -14.60 -18.43 -3.89
C CYS A 97 -14.23 -17.60 -2.64
N ALA A 98 -13.15 -16.85 -2.82
CA ALA A 98 -13.11 -15.38 -2.87
C ALA A 98 -13.74 -14.49 -1.77
N ALA A 99 -12.95 -13.45 -1.51
CA ALA A 99 -13.33 -12.07 -1.18
C ALA A 99 -13.60 -11.72 0.29
N ALA A 100 -12.77 -10.75 0.69
CA ALA A 100 -12.77 -10.01 1.93
C ALA A 100 -13.99 -9.08 2.07
N GLU A 101 -14.33 -8.87 3.35
CA GLU A 101 -14.73 -7.62 4.01
C GLU A 101 -15.77 -6.69 3.37
N SER A 102 -16.80 -6.37 4.16
CA SER A 102 -17.12 -4.97 4.50
C SER A 102 -18.14 -4.92 5.65
N ALA A 103 -17.67 -4.51 6.83
CA ALA A 103 -18.50 -4.01 7.90
C ALA A 103 -18.79 -2.52 7.62
N GLU A 104 -20.05 -2.20 7.34
CA GLU A 104 -20.54 -0.83 7.16
C GLU A 104 -20.95 -0.28 8.54
N GLU A 105 -20.09 0.57 9.13
CA GLU A 105 -20.46 1.38 10.31
C GLU A 105 -21.16 2.66 9.84
N SER A 106 -22.48 2.64 9.91
CA SER A 106 -23.36 3.78 9.73
C SER A 106 -23.55 4.52 11.05
N THR A 107 -22.95 5.70 11.24
CA THR A 107 -23.53 6.76 12.08
C THR A 107 -23.14 8.16 11.59
N ALA A 108 -23.97 8.72 10.72
CA ALA A 108 -24.02 10.16 10.45
C ALA A 108 -25.03 10.83 11.40
N GLY A 109 -24.63 11.93 12.05
CA GLY A 109 -25.59 12.87 12.62
C GLY A 109 -25.18 13.53 13.93
N ARG A 110 -24.44 14.65 13.86
CA ARG A 110 -24.53 15.68 14.91
C ARG A 110 -24.30 17.06 14.30
N GLN A 111 -25.36 17.86 14.38
CA GLN A 111 -25.56 19.14 13.71
C GLN A 111 -24.70 20.28 14.29
N SER A 112 -24.36 21.19 13.38
CA SER A 112 -24.27 22.65 13.52
C SER A 112 -24.63 23.27 14.86
N THR A 113 -23.69 24.05 15.41
CA THR A 113 -24.00 25.30 16.10
C THR A 113 -23.04 26.39 15.62
N ASN A 114 -23.56 27.29 14.79
CA ASN A 114 -22.89 28.52 14.41
C ASN A 114 -23.64 29.66 15.11
N SER A 115 -23.03 30.31 16.09
CA SER A 115 -23.63 31.48 16.77
C SER A 115 -22.58 32.45 17.29
N ARG A 116 -22.43 33.54 16.54
CA ARG A 116 -22.28 34.95 16.95
C ARG A 116 -21.36 35.26 18.14
N SER A 117 -20.38 36.15 17.91
CA SER A 117 -20.48 37.51 18.48
C SER A 117 -19.39 38.44 17.93
N SER A 118 -19.90 39.49 17.29
CA SER A 118 -19.21 40.74 16.99
C SER A 118 -19.01 41.51 18.30
N GLN A 119 -17.78 41.90 18.63
CA GLN A 119 -17.39 43.10 19.40
C GLN A 119 -16.03 42.92 20.04
N ARG A 120 -15.02 43.67 19.58
CA ARG A 120 -14.12 44.37 20.51
C ARG A 120 -13.85 45.78 19.97
N LYS A 121 -14.59 46.73 20.56
CA LYS A 121 -14.18 48.13 20.68
C LYS A 121 -12.83 48.17 21.41
N GLY A 122 -11.98 49.12 21.05
CA GLY A 122 -10.60 49.23 21.51
C GLY A 122 -10.43 49.64 22.98
N ASN A 123 -9.16 49.64 23.42
CA ASN A 123 -8.63 50.62 24.36
C ASN A 123 -7.08 50.53 24.43
N ARG A 124 -6.46 51.71 24.43
CA ARG A 124 -5.16 52.17 24.99
C ARG A 124 -4.01 51.17 25.26
N LEU A 125 -2.81 51.58 24.85
CA LEU A 125 -1.81 52.23 25.72
C LEU A 125 -1.00 53.25 24.89
#